data_AF-A0AAI9CPS1-F1
#
_entry.id   AF-A0AAI9CPS1-F1
#
_cell.length_a   1.000
_cell.length_b   1.000
_cell.length_c   1.000
_cell.angle_alpha   90.00
_cell.angle_beta   90.00
_cell.angle_gamma   90.00
#
_symmetry.space_group_name_H-M   'P 1'
#
loop_
_entity.id
_entity.type
_entity.pdbx_description
1 polymer ?
#
loop_
_entity_poly.entity_id
_entity_poly.type
_entity_poly.pdbx_seq_one_letter_code
_entity_poly.pdbx_strand_id
1 'polypeptide(L)'
;MTRARKAGDGRNRVLAAIHAGAKKLSLCEDVYRDLVERVSREHGVAQRSAGKCDRRQLDAIANELRRLGGIPAKAAYAAKRWAGRPKGDLSPQLSKIEALLADSGREWEYAHSVARHMFKVGRLEWCNPDQLSKVIAALQIDANRRARREAPSA
;
A
#
# COMPACT_ATOMS: atom_id res chain seq x y z
N MET A 1 20.21 11.26 7.22
CA MET A 1 20.89 9.99 6.89
C MET A 1 19.89 8.84 7.01
N THR A 2 19.39 8.33 5.89
CA THR A 2 18.38 7.26 5.89
C THR A 2 19.08 5.91 6.02
N ARG A 3 18.95 5.24 7.17
CA ARG A 3 19.57 3.93 7.43
C ARG A 3 18.99 2.89 6.46
N ALA A 4 19.84 2.23 5.67
CA ALA A 4 19.42 1.13 4.80
C ALA A 4 18.80 0.00 5.65
N ARG A 5 17.63 -0.50 5.26
CA ARG A 5 16.89 -1.53 6.01
C ARG A 5 17.64 -2.88 5.96
N LYS A 6 17.85 -3.52 7.12
CA LYS A 6 18.47 -4.86 7.22
C LYS A 6 17.46 -5.93 6.81
N ALA A 7 17.89 -7.04 6.22
CA ALA A 7 17.01 -8.14 5.80
C ALA A 7 16.12 -8.69 6.94
N GLY A 8 16.59 -8.63 8.20
CA GLY A 8 15.82 -9.02 9.39
C GLY A 8 14.72 -8.03 9.81
N ASP A 9 14.80 -6.76 9.38
CA ASP A 9 13.83 -5.71 9.77
C ASP A 9 12.43 -6.03 9.25
N GLY A 10 12.33 -6.64 8.06
CA GLY A 10 11.06 -7.04 7.47
C GLY A 10 10.36 -8.12 8.28
N ARG A 11 11.09 -9.15 8.71
CA ARG A 11 10.55 -10.26 9.53
C ARG A 11 10.09 -9.75 10.89
N ASN A 12 10.92 -8.96 11.57
CA ASN A 12 10.61 -8.43 12.91
C ASN A 12 9.38 -7.53 12.89
N ARG A 13 9.19 -6.73 11.84
CA ARG A 13 7.97 -5.92 11.65
C ARG A 13 6.71 -6.77 11.52
N VAL A 14 6.79 -7.90 10.83
CA VAL A 14 5.62 -8.79 10.68
C VAL A 14 5.31 -9.49 11.99
N LEU A 15 6.31 -9.95 12.74
CA LEU A 15 6.11 -10.48 14.10
C LEU A 15 5.45 -9.44 15.02
N ALA A 16 5.96 -8.21 15.02
CA ALA A 16 5.36 -7.13 15.81
C ALA A 16 3.90 -6.86 15.40
N ALA A 17 3.59 -6.89 14.10
CA ALA A 17 2.22 -6.72 13.60
C ALA A 17 1.30 -7.88 14.02
N ILE A 18 1.79 -9.12 14.04
CA ILE A 18 1.05 -10.30 14.52
C ILE A 18 0.71 -10.13 16.01
N HIS A 19 1.70 -9.79 16.84
CA HIS A 19 1.46 -9.60 18.28
C HIS A 19 0.51 -8.43 18.56
N ALA A 20 0.66 -7.31 17.82
CA ALA A 20 -0.28 -6.19 17.92
C ALA A 20 -1.71 -6.58 17.50
N GLY A 21 -1.85 -7.39 16.44
CA GLY A 21 -3.13 -7.90 15.96
C GLY A 21 -3.80 -8.83 16.97
N ALA A 22 -3.05 -9.79 17.53
CA ALA A 22 -3.54 -10.69 18.56
C ALA A 22 -3.99 -9.91 19.81
N LYS A 23 -3.21 -8.91 20.24
CA LYS A 23 -3.58 -8.01 21.35
C LYS A 23 -4.83 -7.20 21.07
N LYS A 24 -4.98 -6.66 19.86
CA LYS A 24 -6.17 -5.89 19.45
C LYS A 24 -7.45 -6.73 19.49
N LEU A 25 -7.32 -8.02 19.19
CA LEU A 25 -8.41 -9.00 19.23
C LEU A 25 -8.61 -9.62 20.62
N SER A 26 -7.80 -9.23 21.61
CA SER A 26 -7.81 -9.80 22.96
C SER A 26 -7.76 -11.34 22.96
N LEU A 27 -6.99 -11.94 22.04
CA LEU A 27 -6.81 -13.40 22.01
C LEU A 27 -6.00 -13.83 23.23
N CYS A 28 -6.47 -14.84 23.95
CA CYS A 28 -5.66 -15.49 24.96
C CYS A 28 -4.50 -16.27 24.30
N GLU A 29 -3.45 -16.53 25.07
CA GLU A 29 -2.23 -17.15 24.56
C GLU A 29 -2.50 -18.51 23.90
N ASP A 30 -3.35 -19.35 24.48
CA ASP A 30 -3.68 -20.67 23.92
C ASP A 30 -4.45 -20.55 22.60
N VAL A 31 -5.48 -19.68 22.53
CA VAL A 31 -6.23 -19.42 21.29
C VAL A 31 -5.33 -18.84 20.21
N TYR A 32 -4.40 -17.95 20.58
CA TYR A 32 -3.40 -17.44 19.65
C TYR A 32 -2.50 -18.55 19.12
N ARG A 33 -2.00 -19.45 19.98
CA ARG A 33 -1.16 -20.59 19.56
C ARG A 33 -1.91 -21.56 18.66
N ASP A 34 -3.18 -21.81 18.94
CA ASP A 34 -4.04 -22.68 18.13
C ASP A 34 -4.33 -22.06 16.76
N LEU A 35 -4.55 -20.74 16.71
CA LEU A 35 -4.65 -20.00 15.45
C LEU A 35 -3.36 -20.11 14.63
N VAL A 36 -2.20 -19.92 15.27
CA VAL A 36 -0.89 -20.04 14.61
C VAL A 36 -0.69 -21.46 14.08
N GLU A 37 -1.05 -22.49 14.85
CA GLU A 37 -0.93 -23.88 14.42
C GLU A 37 -1.81 -24.18 13.21
N ARG A 38 -3.09 -23.80 13.28
CA ARG A 38 -4.06 -24.01 12.20
C ARG A 38 -3.59 -23.36 10.90
N VAL A 39 -3.23 -22.08 10.95
CA VAL A 39 -2.84 -21.32 9.75
C VAL A 39 -1.48 -21.77 9.22
N SER A 40 -0.51 -22.06 10.10
CA SER A 40 0.83 -22.48 9.65
C SER A 40 0.81 -23.85 8.97
N ARG A 41 -0.09 -24.75 9.38
CA ARG A 41 -0.28 -26.08 8.78
C ARG A 41 -0.75 -26.02 7.33
N GLU A 42 -1.55 -25.02 6.97
CA GLU A 42 -2.02 -24.81 5.59
C GLU A 42 -0.88 -24.39 4.64
N HIS A 43 0.22 -23.88 5.19
CA HIS A 43 1.33 -23.30 4.43
C HIS A 43 2.69 -23.98 4.69
N GLY A 44 2.72 -25.10 5.41
CA GLY A 44 3.94 -25.85 5.70
C GLY A 44 3.86 -26.68 6.99
N VAL A 45 5.00 -26.87 7.65
CA VAL A 45 5.07 -27.59 8.93
C VAL A 45 4.31 -26.80 9.99
N ALA A 46 3.38 -27.46 10.68
CA ALA A 46 2.62 -26.84 11.76
C ALA A 46 3.54 -26.30 12.85
N GLN A 47 3.37 -25.04 13.22
CA GLN A 47 4.10 -24.37 14.28
C GLN A 47 3.11 -23.82 15.30
N ARG A 48 3.44 -23.90 16.58
CA ARG A 48 2.67 -23.23 17.65
C ARG A 48 3.22 -21.87 18.05
N SER A 49 4.25 -21.39 17.34
CA SER A 49 4.87 -20.09 17.60
C SER A 49 5.18 -19.38 16.30
N ALA A 50 4.72 -18.12 16.19
CA ALA A 50 5.03 -17.27 15.05
C ALA A 50 6.54 -17.07 14.87
N GLY A 51 7.32 -17.09 15.96
CA GLY A 51 8.79 -16.96 15.89
C GLY A 51 9.48 -18.08 15.10
N LYS A 52 8.88 -19.28 15.05
CA LYS A 52 9.37 -20.45 14.31
C LYS A 52 8.81 -20.55 12.88
N CYS A 53 7.85 -19.71 12.54
CA CYS A 53 7.21 -19.73 11.22
C CYS A 53 8.13 -19.16 10.13
N ASP A 54 8.03 -19.67 8.92
CA ASP A 54 8.67 -19.08 7.76
C ASP A 54 7.98 -17.78 7.29
N ARG A 55 8.48 -17.16 6.23
CA ARG A 55 7.91 -15.90 5.71
C ARG A 55 6.46 -16.07 5.23
N ARG A 56 6.14 -17.18 4.55
CA ARG A 56 4.81 -17.44 3.98
C ARG A 56 3.79 -17.66 5.08
N GLN A 57 4.15 -18.48 6.07
CA GLN A 57 3.35 -18.72 7.27
C GLN A 57 3.10 -17.43 8.06
N LEU A 58 4.13 -16.60 8.27
CA LEU A 58 3.98 -15.30 8.94
C LEU A 58 3.01 -14.36 8.21
N ASP A 59 3.11 -14.27 6.89
CA ASP A 59 2.21 -13.42 6.11
C ASP A 59 0.76 -13.96 6.14
N ALA A 60 0.57 -15.29 6.13
CA ALA A 60 -0.74 -15.91 6.29
C ALA A 60 -1.36 -15.63 7.67
N ILE A 61 -0.60 -15.81 8.75
CA ILE A 61 -1.06 -15.50 10.13
C ILE A 61 -1.43 -14.02 10.25
N ALA A 62 -0.60 -13.12 9.71
CA ALA A 62 -0.88 -11.69 9.73
C ALA A 62 -2.16 -11.32 8.95
N ASN A 63 -2.43 -12.00 7.84
CA ASN A 63 -3.67 -11.81 7.08
C ASN A 63 -4.90 -12.37 7.80
N GLU A 64 -4.78 -13.52 8.46
CA GLU A 64 -5.87 -14.10 9.25
C GLU A 64 -6.28 -13.19 10.41
N LEU A 65 -5.31 -12.64 11.15
CA LEU A 65 -5.58 -11.68 12.22
C LEU A 65 -6.24 -10.39 11.69
N ARG A 66 -5.86 -9.93 10.49
CA ARG A 66 -6.54 -8.79 9.85
C ARG A 66 -7.99 -9.12 9.51
N ARG A 67 -8.23 -10.30 8.92
CA ARG A 67 -9.57 -10.78 8.58
C ARG A 67 -10.48 -10.82 9.80
N LEU A 68 -10.00 -11.40 10.92
CA LEU A 68 -10.73 -11.43 12.19
C LEU A 68 -10.99 -10.03 12.75
N GLY A 69 -10.05 -9.09 12.55
CA GLY A 69 -10.21 -7.70 12.96
C GLY A 69 -11.03 -6.81 12.02
N GLY A 70 -11.64 -7.38 10.97
CA GLY A 70 -12.39 -6.62 9.96
C GLY A 70 -11.51 -5.70 9.09
N ILE A 71 -10.19 -5.91 9.10
CA ILE A 71 -9.23 -5.14 8.31
C ILE A 71 -8.98 -5.90 7.00
N PRO A 72 -9.09 -5.24 5.83
CA PRO A 72 -8.78 -5.88 4.56
C PRO A 72 -7.33 -6.38 4.50
N ALA A 73 -7.11 -7.47 3.75
CA ALA A 73 -5.79 -8.05 3.57
C ALA A 73 -4.79 -7.00 3.02
N LYS A 74 -3.50 -7.17 3.31
CA LYS A 74 -2.47 -6.22 2.86
C LYS A 74 -2.45 -6.05 1.34
N ALA A 75 -2.66 -7.15 0.61
CA ALA A 75 -2.76 -7.14 -0.85
C ALA A 75 -3.95 -6.31 -1.35
N ALA A 76 -5.10 -6.35 -0.66
CA ALA A 76 -6.25 -5.53 -0.99
C ALA A 76 -5.95 -4.03 -0.78
N TYR A 77 -5.16 -3.67 0.23
CA TYR A 77 -4.72 -2.28 0.42
C TYR A 77 -3.76 -1.82 -0.69
N ALA A 78 -2.81 -2.68 -1.08
CA ALA A 78 -1.92 -2.39 -2.20
C ALA A 78 -2.68 -2.26 -3.52
N ALA A 79 -3.67 -3.12 -3.76
CA ALA A 79 -4.54 -3.05 -4.93
C ALA A 79 -5.37 -1.76 -4.96
N LYS A 80 -5.87 -1.28 -3.80
CA LYS A 80 -6.55 0.02 -3.71
C LYS A 80 -5.63 1.19 -4.09
N ARG A 81 -4.40 1.20 -3.56
CA ARG A 81 -3.43 2.28 -3.83
C ARG A 81 -3.10 2.44 -5.32
N TRP A 82 -3.20 1.35 -6.09
CA TRP A 82 -2.94 1.32 -7.54
C TRP A 82 -4.22 1.13 -8.37
N ALA A 83 -5.39 1.30 -7.77
CA ALA A 83 -6.65 1.20 -8.49
C ALA A 83 -6.70 2.25 -9.61
N GLY A 84 -6.96 1.79 -10.84
CA GLY A 84 -7.00 2.65 -12.02
C GLY A 84 -5.64 2.95 -12.67
N ARG A 85 -4.51 2.36 -12.21
CA ARG A 85 -3.24 2.45 -12.95
C ARG A 85 -3.44 1.93 -14.39
N PRO A 86 -3.01 2.67 -15.43
CA PRO A 86 -3.03 2.17 -16.80
C PRO A 86 -2.30 0.82 -16.91
N LYS A 87 -2.86 -0.11 -17.69
CA LYS A 87 -2.25 -1.44 -17.89
C LYS A 87 -1.18 -1.36 -18.97
N GLY A 88 -0.02 -1.99 -18.74
CA GLY A 88 1.09 -2.07 -19.70
C GLY A 88 2.23 -1.08 -19.43
N ASP A 89 3.14 -0.95 -20.38
CA ASP A 89 4.24 0.02 -20.31
C ASP A 89 3.69 1.45 -20.36
N LEU A 90 4.02 2.23 -19.34
CA LEU A 90 3.61 3.61 -19.25
C LEU A 90 4.43 4.45 -20.21
N SER A 91 3.74 5.32 -20.97
CA SER A 91 4.43 6.38 -21.70
C SER A 91 5.25 7.25 -20.71
N PRO A 92 6.33 7.92 -21.15
CA PRO A 92 7.15 8.76 -20.27
C PRO A 92 6.32 9.79 -19.48
N GLN A 93 5.23 10.30 -20.07
CA GLN A 93 4.31 11.22 -19.42
C GLN A 93 3.48 10.55 -18.32
N LEU A 94 2.95 9.35 -18.56
CA LEU A 94 2.22 8.59 -17.54
C LEU A 94 3.15 8.18 -16.38
N SER A 95 4.39 7.80 -16.67
CA SER A 95 5.42 7.53 -15.65
C SER A 95 5.72 8.77 -14.80
N LYS A 96 5.74 9.96 -15.41
CA LYS A 96 5.90 11.21 -14.66
C LYS A 96 4.68 11.53 -13.78
N ILE A 97 3.46 11.27 -14.27
CA ILE A 97 2.23 11.38 -13.47
C ILE A 97 2.30 10.42 -12.28
N GLU A 98 2.75 9.19 -12.48
CA GLU A 98 2.93 8.20 -11.41
C GLU A 98 3.86 8.71 -10.31
N ALA A 99 5.01 9.28 -10.69
CA ALA A 99 5.97 9.85 -9.76
C ALA A 99 5.34 10.99 -8.93
N LEU A 100 4.64 11.93 -9.59
CA LEU A 100 3.96 13.05 -8.91
C LEU A 100 2.87 12.58 -7.94
N LEU A 101 2.13 11.53 -8.31
CA LEU A 101 1.12 10.93 -7.44
C LEU A 101 1.79 10.24 -6.24
N ALA A 102 2.88 9.50 -6.46
CA ALA A 102 3.60 8.81 -5.40
C ALA A 102 4.19 9.80 -4.38
N ASP A 103 4.81 10.89 -4.85
CA ASP A 103 5.38 11.95 -4.02
C ASP A 103 4.31 12.67 -3.20
N SER A 104 3.13 12.90 -3.78
CA SER A 104 2.00 13.56 -3.10
C SER A 104 1.09 12.62 -2.31
N GLY A 105 1.43 11.32 -2.27
CA GLY A 105 0.66 10.29 -1.54
C GLY A 105 -0.73 10.02 -2.12
N ARG A 106 -0.93 10.22 -3.43
CA ARG A 106 -2.23 10.12 -4.11
C ARG A 106 -2.37 8.88 -4.98
N GLU A 107 -3.62 8.48 -5.18
CA GLU A 107 -4.00 7.36 -6.04
C GLU A 107 -4.23 7.83 -7.48
N TRP A 108 -4.16 6.89 -8.43
CA TRP A 108 -4.40 7.15 -9.86
C TRP A 108 -5.78 7.73 -10.15
N GLU A 109 -6.79 7.39 -9.34
CA GLU A 109 -8.14 7.95 -9.46
C GLU A 109 -8.15 9.48 -9.36
N TYR A 110 -7.23 10.08 -8.59
CA TYR A 110 -7.11 11.53 -8.53
C TYR A 110 -6.62 12.12 -9.85
N ALA A 111 -5.64 11.50 -10.52
CA ALA A 111 -5.20 12.01 -11.81
C ALA A 111 -6.25 11.77 -12.91
N HIS A 112 -7.03 10.68 -12.83
CA HIS A 112 -8.20 10.50 -13.72
C HIS A 112 -9.27 11.56 -13.48
N SER A 113 -9.53 11.96 -12.24
CA SER A 113 -10.49 13.04 -11.95
C SER A 113 -10.02 14.41 -12.48
N VAL A 114 -8.71 14.69 -12.43
CA VAL A 114 -8.12 15.89 -13.05
C VAL A 114 -8.37 15.89 -14.57
N ALA A 115 -8.13 14.77 -15.25
CA ALA A 115 -8.40 14.64 -16.68
C ALA A 115 -9.91 14.81 -17.00
N ARG A 116 -10.79 14.25 -16.17
CA ARG A 116 -12.25 14.43 -16.29
C ARG A 116 -12.66 15.90 -16.12
N HIS A 117 -12.05 16.63 -15.19
CA HIS A 117 -12.39 18.03 -14.99
C HIS A 117 -11.89 18.93 -16.13
N MET A 118 -10.64 18.74 -16.57
CA MET A 118 -10.01 19.60 -17.58
C MET A 118 -10.47 19.30 -19.01
N PHE A 119 -10.62 18.02 -19.35
CA PHE A 119 -10.79 17.57 -20.74
C PHE A 119 -12.04 16.71 -20.97
N LYS A 120 -12.81 16.43 -19.92
CA LYS A 120 -13.97 15.51 -19.96
C LYS A 120 -13.60 14.08 -20.39
N VAL A 121 -12.33 13.72 -20.25
CA VAL A 121 -11.82 12.38 -20.58
C VAL A 121 -11.85 11.50 -19.33
N GLY A 122 -12.47 10.33 -19.44
CA GLY A 122 -12.68 9.40 -18.32
C GLY A 122 -11.39 8.80 -17.74
N ARG A 123 -10.37 8.60 -18.58
CA ARG A 123 -9.09 7.98 -18.22
C ARG A 123 -7.89 8.63 -18.90
N LEU A 124 -6.77 8.67 -18.20
CA LEU A 124 -5.51 9.22 -18.71
C LEU A 124 -4.95 8.49 -19.94
N GLU A 125 -5.21 7.19 -20.07
CA GLU A 125 -4.80 6.39 -21.23
C GLU A 125 -5.47 6.86 -22.54
N TRP A 126 -6.57 7.59 -22.47
CA TRP A 126 -7.26 8.17 -23.63
C TRP A 126 -6.88 9.62 -23.89
N CYS A 127 -6.03 10.22 -23.04
CA CYS A 127 -5.57 11.58 -23.25
C CYS A 127 -4.49 11.59 -24.32
N ASN A 128 -4.53 12.61 -25.18
CA ASN A 128 -3.43 12.86 -26.12
C ASN A 128 -2.20 13.43 -25.38
N PRO A 129 -1.01 13.46 -26.01
CA PRO A 129 0.21 13.93 -25.35
C PRO A 129 0.14 15.37 -24.82
N ASP A 130 -0.57 16.27 -25.49
CA ASP A 130 -0.77 17.65 -25.02
C ASP A 130 -1.62 17.71 -23.74
N GLN A 131 -2.71 16.96 -23.71
CA GLN A 131 -3.58 16.81 -22.53
C GLN A 131 -2.79 16.22 -21.36
N LEU A 132 -1.97 15.20 -21.58
CA LEU A 132 -1.11 14.62 -20.54
C LEU A 132 -0.10 15.64 -19.99
N SER A 133 0.53 16.44 -20.84
CA SER A 133 1.42 17.54 -20.41
C SER A 133 0.70 18.55 -19.52
N LYS A 134 -0.55 18.89 -19.86
CA LYS A 134 -1.39 19.79 -19.05
C LYS A 134 -1.81 19.17 -17.71
N VAL A 135 -2.10 17.86 -17.67
CA VAL A 135 -2.35 17.14 -16.40
C VAL A 135 -1.10 17.17 -15.52
N ILE A 136 0.08 16.90 -16.08
CA ILE A 136 1.36 16.99 -15.35
C ILE A 136 1.55 18.38 -14.75
N ALA A 137 1.30 19.44 -15.54
CA ALA A 137 1.41 20.81 -15.07
C ALA A 137 0.43 21.09 -13.92
N ALA A 138 -0.83 20.65 -14.03
CA ALA A 138 -1.83 20.81 -12.98
C ALA A 138 -1.42 20.10 -11.68
N LEU A 139 -0.92 18.86 -11.77
CA LEU A 139 -0.43 18.09 -10.61
C LEU A 139 0.80 18.76 -9.97
N GLN A 140 1.71 19.30 -10.78
CA GLN A 140 2.88 20.04 -10.27
C GLN A 140 2.47 21.32 -9.53
N ILE A 141 1.51 22.08 -10.07
CA ILE A 141 0.99 23.30 -9.43
C ILE A 141 0.36 22.96 -8.08
N ASP A 142 -0.44 21.90 -8.03
CA ASP A 142 -1.07 21.41 -6.81
C ASP A 142 -0.03 20.95 -5.78
N ALA A 143 0.97 20.18 -6.19
CA ALA A 143 2.09 19.79 -5.32
C ALA A 143 2.83 21.01 -4.74
N ASN A 144 3.15 22.00 -5.58
CA ASN A 144 3.80 23.24 -5.16
C ASN A 144 2.95 24.05 -4.17
N ARG A 145 1.63 24.12 -4.41
CA ARG A 145 0.69 24.79 -3.49
C ARG A 145 0.67 24.13 -2.12
N ARG A 146 0.80 22.80 -2.05
CA ARG A 146 0.84 22.09 -0.77
C ARG A 146 2.16 22.25 -0.06
N ALA A 147 3.28 22.13 -0.78
CA ALA A 147 4.59 22.40 -0.21
C ALA A 147 4.64 23.79 0.45
N ARG A 148 4.01 24.80 -0.16
CA ARG A 148 3.87 26.15 0.43
C ARG A 148 2.96 26.23 1.65
N ARG A 149 1.96 25.35 1.78
CA ARG A 149 1.05 25.29 2.94
C ARG A 149 1.65 24.51 4.11
N GLU A 150 2.44 23.49 3.79
CA GLU A 150 3.11 22.62 4.76
C GLU A 150 4.43 23.21 5.25
N ALA A 151 5.04 24.12 4.49
CA ALA A 151 6.10 24.97 5.00
C ALA A 151 5.50 25.84 6.13
N PRO A 152 5.95 25.68 7.38
CA PRO A 152 5.50 26.55 8.46
C PRO A 152 5.83 27.99 8.05
N SER A 153 4.87 28.89 8.23
CA SER A 153 5.12 30.33 8.23
C SER A 153 6.33 30.57 9.14
N ALA A 154 7.47 30.91 8.53
CA ALA A 154 8.64 31.38 9.25
C ALA A 154 8.34 32.73 9.90
#